data_AF-J9E1M2-F1
#
_entry.id   AF-J9E1M2-F1
#
_cell.length_a   1.000
_cell.length_b   1.000
_cell.length_c   1.000
_cell.angle_alpha   90.00
_cell.angle_beta   90.00
_cell.angle_gamma   90.00
#
_symmetry.space_group_name_H-M   'P 1'
#
loop_
_entity.id
_entity.type
_entity.pdbx_description
1 polymer ?
#
loop_
_entity_poly.entity_id
_entity_poly.type
_entity_poly.pdbx_seq_one_letter_code
_entity_poly.pdbx_strand_id
1 'polypeptide(L)'
;MGILAMYDRRVAFEKTILIKETLKIDQRLRPTMLNILCNMVLLHGYPMVSRWFGAGLDTTTPNDELLHVFAEYIDSMDPDTTFAACECLCKMFLKEANVAWIGVLSRLLLKAFDPATNNIPKLKACLVTFIPVFAEWSREHQMLLVEAFPGTFDTLRSDEQFVGSLSRINVAAVGSCFVHATSSQLLKGADKQKGSVHPFLCQKILAALSDDPEDDYAPVYCKMLSDIDANDWTDITQINALITDTDDVIDLYSDTEETRGYIRSLGSFSKKLRKRIASLEALISTRKVSAWDICASPVSSNFSH
;
A
#
# COMPACT_ATOMS: atom_id res chain seq x y z
N MET A 1 2.32 -27.35 -23.07
CA MET A 1 1.09 -27.32 -22.25
C MET A 1 0.73 -25.89 -21.84
N GLY A 2 1.53 -25.20 -21.01
CA GLY A 2 1.24 -23.82 -20.58
C GLY A 2 1.09 -22.81 -21.74
N ILE A 3 1.91 -22.92 -22.79
CA ILE A 3 1.79 -22.04 -23.97
C ILE A 3 0.43 -22.17 -24.66
N LEU A 4 -0.10 -23.40 -24.80
CA LEU A 4 -1.41 -23.60 -25.45
C LEU A 4 -2.56 -23.00 -24.62
N ALA A 5 -2.45 -23.07 -23.28
CA ALA A 5 -3.39 -22.43 -22.37
C ALA A 5 -3.37 -20.88 -22.48
N MET A 6 -2.33 -20.28 -23.07
CA MET A 6 -2.34 -18.84 -23.36
C MET A 6 -3.25 -18.51 -24.56
N TYR A 7 -3.25 -19.36 -25.59
CA TYR A 7 -3.96 -19.08 -26.84
C TYR A 7 -5.44 -19.46 -26.81
N ASP A 8 -5.81 -20.48 -26.03
CA ASP A 8 -7.18 -21.01 -26.01
C ASP A 8 -7.74 -21.10 -24.59
N ARG A 9 -8.91 -20.47 -24.36
CA ARG A 9 -9.56 -20.40 -23.04
C ARG A 9 -10.06 -21.75 -22.55
N ARG A 10 -10.53 -22.62 -23.45
CA ARG A 10 -11.03 -23.95 -23.08
C ARG A 10 -9.87 -24.83 -22.64
N VAL A 11 -8.76 -24.79 -23.37
CA VAL A 11 -7.52 -25.45 -22.96
C VAL A 11 -7.05 -24.91 -21.62
N ALA A 12 -7.09 -23.59 -21.43
CA ALA A 12 -6.71 -22.95 -20.17
C ALA A 12 -7.52 -23.48 -18.97
N PHE A 13 -8.85 -23.52 -19.11
CA PHE A 13 -9.75 -24.11 -18.11
C PHE A 13 -9.36 -25.56 -17.75
N GLU A 14 -9.25 -26.43 -18.76
CA GLU A 14 -8.91 -27.85 -18.55
C GLU A 14 -7.53 -28.00 -17.87
N LYS A 15 -6.56 -27.14 -18.19
CA LYS A 15 -5.22 -27.18 -17.58
C LYS A 15 -5.16 -26.61 -16.18
N THR A 16 -6.09 -25.74 -15.79
CA THR A 16 -6.12 -25.18 -14.43
C THR A 16 -6.33 -26.27 -13.38
N ILE A 17 -7.17 -27.26 -13.69
CA ILE A 17 -7.40 -28.44 -12.85
C ILE A 17 -6.11 -29.25 -12.67
N LEU A 18 -5.43 -29.57 -13.77
CA LEU A 18 -4.17 -30.33 -13.74
C LEU A 18 -3.06 -29.58 -12.99
N ILE A 19 -2.99 -28.25 -13.16
CA ILE A 19 -2.04 -27.39 -12.44
C ILE A 19 -2.29 -27.47 -10.93
N LYS A 20 -3.56 -27.38 -10.49
CA LYS A 20 -3.96 -27.48 -9.07
C LYS A 20 -3.49 -28.80 -8.43
N GLU A 21 -3.65 -29.92 -9.14
CA GLU A 21 -3.19 -31.23 -8.67
C GLU A 21 -1.66 -31.34 -8.66
N THR A 22 -1.00 -30.86 -9.72
CA THR A 22 0.46 -30.93 -9.87
C THR A 22 1.17 -30.14 -8.77
N LEU A 23 0.65 -28.97 -8.39
CA LEU A 23 1.19 -28.15 -7.29
C LEU A 23 1.26 -28.91 -5.95
N LYS A 24 0.27 -29.79 -5.70
CA LYS A 24 0.20 -30.61 -4.49
C LYS A 24 1.13 -31.82 -4.53
N ILE A 25 1.27 -32.45 -5.70
CA ILE A 25 1.93 -33.75 -5.84
C ILE A 25 3.44 -33.60 -6.11
N ASP A 26 3.86 -32.70 -7.00
CA ASP A 26 5.24 -32.62 -7.47
C ASP A 26 5.90 -31.28 -7.13
N GLN A 27 6.77 -31.31 -6.11
CA GLN A 27 7.50 -30.14 -5.65
C GLN A 27 8.42 -29.54 -6.72
N ARG A 28 9.00 -30.38 -7.59
CA ARG A 28 9.95 -29.95 -8.64
C ARG A 28 9.26 -29.14 -9.73
N LEU A 29 7.97 -29.38 -9.93
CA LEU A 29 7.17 -28.69 -10.94
C LEU A 29 6.50 -27.43 -10.40
N ARG A 30 6.49 -27.19 -9.08
CA ARG A 30 5.81 -26.03 -8.47
C ARG A 30 6.22 -24.69 -9.09
N PRO A 31 7.52 -24.36 -9.26
CA PRO A 31 7.89 -23.07 -9.86
C PRO A 31 7.32 -22.90 -11.28
N THR A 32 7.32 -23.98 -12.07
CA THR A 32 6.78 -23.97 -13.44
C THR A 32 5.26 -23.82 -13.43
N MET A 33 4.56 -24.55 -12.55
CA MET A 33 3.10 -24.49 -12.43
C MET A 33 2.62 -23.12 -11.98
N LEU A 34 3.27 -22.51 -10.98
CA LEU A 34 2.97 -21.15 -10.53
C LEU A 34 3.16 -20.13 -11.66
N ASN A 35 4.25 -20.21 -12.40
CA ASN A 35 4.50 -19.32 -13.54
C ASN A 35 3.46 -19.47 -14.65
N ILE A 36 3.07 -20.70 -15.00
CA ILE A 36 2.01 -20.93 -16.00
C ILE A 36 0.70 -20.31 -15.51
N LEU A 37 0.33 -20.54 -14.25
CA LEU A 37 -0.90 -20.03 -13.66
C LEU A 37 -0.91 -18.50 -13.59
N CYS A 38 0.20 -17.88 -13.22
CA CYS A 38 0.35 -16.42 -13.24
C CYS A 38 0.21 -15.87 -14.66
N ASN A 39 0.87 -16.48 -15.65
CA ASN A 39 0.73 -16.04 -17.05
C ASN A 39 -0.72 -16.16 -17.53
N MET A 40 -1.45 -17.19 -17.09
CA MET A 40 -2.89 -17.30 -17.34
C MET A 40 -3.63 -16.12 -16.72
N VAL A 41 -3.36 -15.79 -15.45
CA VAL A 41 -3.99 -14.64 -14.76
C VAL A 41 -3.71 -13.33 -15.49
N LEU A 42 -2.46 -13.08 -15.89
CA LEU A 42 -2.06 -11.85 -16.56
C LEU A 42 -2.70 -11.67 -17.93
N LEU A 43 -2.96 -12.78 -18.64
CA LEU A 43 -3.51 -12.78 -19.99
C LEU A 43 -5.04 -12.83 -20.02
N HIS A 44 -5.63 -13.74 -19.25
CA HIS A 44 -7.07 -14.02 -19.23
C HIS A 44 -7.83 -13.20 -18.19
N GLY A 45 -7.12 -12.59 -17.23
CA GLY A 45 -7.69 -11.85 -16.11
C GLY A 45 -7.92 -12.73 -14.90
N TYR A 46 -7.64 -12.18 -13.71
CA TYR A 46 -7.79 -12.88 -12.44
C TYR A 46 -9.19 -13.45 -12.20
N PRO A 47 -10.31 -12.72 -12.42
CA PRO A 47 -11.64 -13.24 -12.13
C PRO A 47 -11.98 -14.51 -12.91
N MET A 48 -11.51 -14.62 -14.16
CA MET A 48 -11.79 -15.77 -14.99
C MET A 48 -10.97 -16.99 -14.56
N VAL A 49 -9.68 -16.81 -14.31
CA VAL A 49 -8.80 -17.90 -13.86
C VAL A 49 -9.15 -18.36 -12.44
N SER A 50 -9.52 -17.44 -11.55
CA SER A 50 -10.01 -17.78 -10.20
C SER A 50 -11.24 -18.69 -10.27
N ARG A 51 -12.20 -18.37 -11.15
CA ARG A 51 -13.37 -19.24 -11.39
C ARG A 51 -12.98 -20.62 -11.90
N TRP A 52 -12.05 -20.71 -12.84
CA TRP A 52 -11.56 -22.01 -13.34
C TRP A 52 -10.85 -22.82 -12.26
N PHE A 53 -10.08 -22.14 -11.40
CA PHE A 53 -9.33 -22.77 -10.31
C PHE A 53 -10.24 -23.26 -9.18
N GLY A 54 -11.32 -22.53 -8.94
CA GLY A 54 -12.34 -22.82 -7.94
C GLY A 54 -13.52 -23.68 -8.43
N ALA A 55 -13.53 -24.13 -9.70
CA ALA A 55 -14.67 -24.80 -10.36
C ALA A 55 -15.08 -26.19 -9.78
N GLY A 56 -14.71 -26.49 -8.53
CA GLY A 56 -15.26 -27.58 -7.72
C GLY A 56 -16.15 -27.12 -6.55
N LEU A 57 -16.32 -25.81 -6.32
CA LEU A 57 -17.28 -25.25 -5.36
C LEU A 57 -18.37 -24.48 -6.11
N ASP A 58 -19.63 -24.78 -5.82
CA ASP A 58 -20.82 -24.10 -6.34
C ASP A 58 -20.97 -22.67 -5.78
N THR A 59 -20.05 -21.77 -6.13
CA THR A 59 -20.15 -20.36 -5.73
C THR A 59 -19.98 -19.42 -6.93
N THR A 60 -20.93 -18.49 -7.07
CA THR A 60 -20.97 -17.49 -8.16
C THR A 60 -19.96 -16.34 -7.95
N THR A 61 -19.22 -16.36 -6.84
CA THR A 61 -18.22 -15.35 -6.46
C THR A 61 -16.81 -15.83 -6.83
N PRO A 62 -15.94 -14.96 -7.39
CA PRO A 62 -14.51 -15.26 -7.50
C PRO A 62 -14.00 -15.73 -6.13
N ASN A 63 -13.37 -16.89 -6.09
CA ASN A 63 -12.86 -17.48 -4.87
C ASN A 63 -11.41 -17.03 -4.68
N ASP A 64 -11.08 -16.57 -3.47
CA ASP A 64 -9.71 -16.17 -3.10
C ASP A 64 -8.74 -17.35 -3.10
N GLU A 65 -9.23 -18.59 -3.25
CA GLU A 65 -8.45 -19.82 -3.43
C GLU A 65 -7.24 -19.65 -4.34
N LEU A 66 -7.42 -19.00 -5.50
CA LEU A 66 -6.33 -18.82 -6.45
C LEU A 66 -5.22 -17.94 -5.88
N LEU A 67 -5.57 -16.85 -5.21
CA LEU A 67 -4.58 -15.96 -4.58
C LEU A 67 -3.90 -16.67 -3.41
N HIS A 68 -4.66 -17.42 -2.61
CA HIS A 68 -4.15 -18.20 -1.50
C HIS A 68 -3.14 -19.27 -1.92
N VAL A 69 -3.30 -19.87 -3.11
CA VAL A 69 -2.31 -20.82 -3.66
C VAL A 69 -0.95 -20.17 -3.86
N PHE A 70 -0.90 -18.95 -4.39
CA PHE A 70 0.37 -18.23 -4.47
C PHE A 70 0.90 -17.83 -3.09
N ALA A 71 0.00 -17.38 -2.20
CA ALA A 71 0.36 -16.96 -0.85
C ALA A 71 0.93 -18.12 0.00
N GLU A 72 0.44 -19.35 -0.18
CA GLU A 72 0.91 -20.57 0.49
C GLU A 72 2.42 -20.76 0.29
N TYR A 73 2.92 -20.44 -0.91
CA TYR A 73 4.31 -20.67 -1.29
C TYR A 73 5.25 -19.49 -1.02
N ILE A 74 4.78 -18.37 -0.43
CA ILE A 74 5.65 -17.23 -0.06
C ILE A 74 6.78 -17.69 0.86
N ASP A 75 6.48 -18.54 1.83
CA ASP A 75 7.46 -19.04 2.83
C ASP A 75 7.91 -20.47 2.55
N SER A 76 7.84 -20.90 1.28
CA SER A 76 8.40 -22.20 0.86
C SER A 76 9.89 -22.30 1.19
N MET A 77 10.29 -23.45 1.74
CA MET A 77 11.71 -23.78 1.99
C MET A 77 12.51 -23.99 0.69
N ASP A 78 11.82 -24.30 -0.41
CA ASP A 78 12.43 -24.40 -1.74
C ASP A 78 12.61 -22.99 -2.35
N PRO A 79 13.86 -22.54 -2.61
CA PRO A 79 14.16 -21.18 -3.07
C PRO A 79 13.51 -20.82 -4.41
N ASP A 80 13.42 -21.77 -5.34
CA ASP A 80 12.83 -21.54 -6.66
C ASP A 80 11.31 -21.38 -6.56
N THR A 81 10.66 -22.15 -5.68
CA THR A 81 9.22 -22.07 -5.44
C THR A 81 8.83 -20.76 -4.75
N THR A 82 9.54 -20.34 -3.69
CA THR A 82 9.27 -19.04 -3.04
C THR A 82 9.53 -17.88 -3.98
N PHE A 83 10.61 -17.95 -4.78
CA PHE A 83 10.90 -16.95 -5.79
C PHE A 83 9.78 -16.85 -6.82
N ALA A 84 9.35 -17.98 -7.40
CA ALA A 84 8.28 -18.00 -8.39
C ALA A 84 6.96 -17.47 -7.81
N ALA A 85 6.58 -17.88 -6.60
CA ALA A 85 5.37 -17.41 -5.94
C ALA A 85 5.36 -15.89 -5.74
N CYS A 86 6.45 -15.35 -5.17
CA CYS A 86 6.58 -13.92 -4.91
C CYS A 86 6.61 -13.11 -6.22
N GLU A 87 7.37 -13.57 -7.22
CA GLU A 87 7.42 -12.90 -8.53
C GLU A 87 6.04 -12.87 -9.21
N CYS A 88 5.29 -13.97 -9.13
CA CYS A 88 3.93 -14.06 -9.67
C CYS A 88 3.00 -13.05 -8.98
N LEU A 89 3.03 -13.00 -7.64
CA LEU A 89 2.26 -12.03 -6.87
C LEU A 89 2.63 -10.59 -7.25
N CYS A 90 3.91 -10.25 -7.33
CA CYS A 90 4.36 -8.93 -7.77
C CYS A 90 3.76 -8.54 -9.12
N LYS A 91 3.78 -9.44 -10.11
CA LYS A 91 3.20 -9.20 -11.44
C LYS A 91 1.67 -9.02 -11.38
N MET A 92 0.99 -9.82 -10.56
CA MET A 92 -0.46 -9.71 -10.37
C MET A 92 -0.84 -8.37 -9.73
N PHE A 93 -0.14 -7.97 -8.67
CA PHE A 93 -0.35 -6.70 -8.00
C PHE A 93 -0.08 -5.50 -8.92
N LEU A 94 0.91 -5.57 -9.81
CA LEU A 94 1.14 -4.52 -10.82
C LEU A 94 0.05 -4.46 -11.90
N LYS A 95 -0.61 -5.60 -12.17
CA LYS A 95 -1.64 -5.68 -13.22
C LYS A 95 -2.97 -5.10 -12.76
N GLU A 96 -3.33 -5.31 -11.50
CA GLU A 96 -4.63 -4.95 -10.96
C GLU A 96 -4.52 -4.49 -9.50
N ALA A 97 -5.06 -3.30 -9.21
CA ALA A 97 -5.25 -2.84 -7.84
C ALA A 97 -6.55 -3.42 -7.28
N ASN A 98 -6.46 -4.40 -6.39
CA ASN A 98 -7.60 -5.07 -5.78
C ASN A 98 -7.52 -5.06 -4.25
N VAL A 99 -8.50 -4.43 -3.60
CA VAL A 99 -8.56 -4.29 -2.13
C VAL A 99 -8.71 -5.64 -1.43
N ALA A 100 -9.30 -6.66 -2.08
CA ALA A 100 -9.39 -7.99 -1.49
C ALA A 100 -8.01 -8.65 -1.25
N TRP A 101 -6.95 -8.15 -1.89
CA TRP A 101 -5.62 -8.76 -1.85
C TRP A 101 -4.69 -8.14 -0.80
N ILE A 102 -5.16 -7.17 -0.01
CA ILE A 102 -4.33 -6.42 0.95
C ILE A 102 -3.62 -7.32 1.96
N GLY A 103 -4.27 -8.40 2.44
CA GLY A 103 -3.64 -9.33 3.39
C GLY A 103 -2.44 -10.07 2.79
N VAL A 104 -2.51 -10.44 1.50
CA VAL A 104 -1.39 -11.06 0.79
C VAL A 104 -0.31 -10.01 0.47
N LEU A 105 -0.70 -8.77 0.18
CA LEU A 105 0.23 -7.67 0.00
C LEU A 105 1.04 -7.41 1.28
N SER A 106 0.40 -7.36 2.45
CA SER A 106 1.08 -7.23 3.75
C SER A 106 2.15 -8.31 3.94
N ARG A 107 1.80 -9.58 3.69
CA ARG A 107 2.75 -10.70 3.81
C ARG A 107 3.91 -10.59 2.82
N LEU A 108 3.64 -10.19 1.57
CA LEU A 108 4.66 -9.98 0.55
C LEU A 108 5.61 -8.83 0.91
N LEU A 109 5.08 -7.73 1.46
CA LEU A 109 5.87 -6.60 1.96
C LEU A 109 6.76 -7.06 3.10
N LEU A 110 6.23 -7.75 4.12
CA LEU A 110 7.03 -8.27 5.23
C LEU A 110 8.12 -9.23 4.75
N LYS A 111 7.84 -10.07 3.74
CA LYS A 111 8.85 -10.93 3.12
C LYS A 111 10.03 -10.14 2.56
N ALA A 112 9.81 -8.93 2.07
CA ALA A 112 10.88 -8.06 1.58
C ALA A 112 11.81 -7.58 2.70
N PHE A 113 11.34 -7.52 3.95
CA PHE A 113 12.10 -7.07 5.11
C PHE A 113 12.62 -8.22 5.99
N ASP A 114 12.08 -9.43 5.82
CA ASP A 114 12.58 -10.65 6.48
C ASP A 114 14.08 -10.87 6.21
N PRO A 115 14.93 -10.95 7.25
CA PRO A 115 16.36 -11.21 7.07
C PRO A 115 16.67 -12.52 6.34
N ALA A 116 15.81 -13.54 6.46
CA ALA A 116 15.99 -14.81 5.76
C ALA A 116 15.94 -14.65 4.23
N THR A 117 15.22 -13.63 3.74
CA THR A 117 15.14 -13.29 2.31
C THR A 117 16.50 -12.89 1.73
N ASN A 118 17.44 -12.40 2.55
CA ASN A 118 18.79 -12.07 2.10
C ASN A 118 19.59 -13.31 1.64
N ASN A 119 19.20 -14.51 2.08
CA ASN A 119 19.81 -15.77 1.64
C ASN A 119 19.41 -16.16 0.21
N ILE A 120 18.41 -15.49 -0.37
CA ILE A 120 17.94 -15.72 -1.74
C ILE A 120 18.06 -14.39 -2.51
N PRO A 121 19.25 -14.04 -3.05
CA PRO A 121 19.51 -12.72 -3.63
C PRO A 121 18.54 -12.33 -4.75
N LYS A 122 18.11 -13.30 -5.56
CA LYS A 122 17.14 -13.08 -6.64
C LYS A 122 15.76 -12.67 -6.12
N LEU A 123 15.30 -13.30 -5.03
CA LEU A 123 14.04 -12.95 -4.37
C LEU A 123 14.12 -11.56 -3.74
N LYS A 124 15.21 -11.28 -3.01
CA LYS A 124 15.44 -9.95 -2.43
C LYS A 124 15.41 -8.85 -3.49
N ALA A 125 16.13 -9.04 -4.60
CA ALA A 125 16.14 -8.10 -5.71
C ALA A 125 14.74 -7.89 -6.30
N CYS A 126 13.99 -8.98 -6.54
CA CYS A 126 12.62 -8.91 -7.05
C CYS A 126 11.70 -8.07 -6.16
N LEU A 127 11.69 -8.34 -4.85
CA LEU A 127 10.81 -7.63 -3.90
C LEU A 127 11.21 -6.16 -3.72
N VAL A 128 12.50 -5.88 -3.59
CA VAL A 128 13.00 -4.49 -3.43
C VAL A 128 12.74 -3.66 -4.69
N THR A 129 12.82 -4.25 -5.88
CA THR A 129 12.44 -3.57 -7.13
C THR A 129 10.92 -3.40 -7.27
N PHE A 130 10.13 -4.38 -6.82
CA PHE A 130 8.68 -4.34 -6.93
C PHE A 130 8.07 -3.15 -6.18
N ILE A 131 8.45 -2.91 -4.92
CA ILE A 131 7.81 -1.90 -4.07
C ILE A 131 7.77 -0.49 -4.72
N PRO A 132 8.88 0.10 -5.17
CA PRO A 132 8.84 1.42 -5.80
C PRO A 132 8.08 1.42 -7.14
N VAL A 133 8.17 0.34 -7.93
CA VAL A 133 7.43 0.22 -9.19
C VAL A 133 5.93 0.16 -8.93
N PHE A 134 5.51 -0.60 -7.92
CA PHE A 134 4.11 -0.68 -7.47
C PHE A 134 3.59 0.68 -6.98
N ALA A 135 4.39 1.38 -6.18
CA ALA A 135 4.07 2.70 -5.65
C ALA A 135 3.95 3.80 -6.73
N GLU A 136 4.77 3.75 -7.77
CA GLU A 136 4.74 4.72 -8.89
C GLU A 136 3.57 4.43 -9.86
N TRP A 137 3.06 3.20 -9.89
CA TRP A 137 2.17 2.74 -10.95
C TRP A 137 0.87 3.54 -11.08
N SER A 138 0.22 3.83 -9.95
CA SER A 138 -0.98 4.68 -9.89
C SER A 138 -1.31 5.06 -8.45
N ARG A 139 -2.20 6.04 -8.28
CA ARG A 139 -2.69 6.41 -6.94
C ARG A 139 -3.43 5.27 -6.26
N GLU A 140 -4.16 4.45 -7.04
CA GLU A 140 -4.88 3.28 -6.53
C GLU A 140 -3.93 2.25 -5.91
N HIS A 141 -2.73 2.09 -6.45
CA HIS A 141 -1.73 1.17 -5.89
C HIS A 141 -1.16 1.72 -4.57
N GLN A 142 -0.91 3.03 -4.48
CA GLN A 142 -0.53 3.66 -3.21
C GLN A 142 -1.63 3.52 -2.15
N MET A 143 -2.91 3.63 -2.53
CA MET A 143 -4.04 3.40 -1.62
C MET A 143 -4.07 1.97 -1.07
N LEU A 144 -3.67 0.96 -1.86
CA LEU A 144 -3.56 -0.42 -1.34
C LEU A 144 -2.49 -0.55 -0.26
N LEU A 145 -1.39 0.20 -0.34
CA LEU A 145 -0.40 0.25 0.74
C LEU A 145 -1.00 0.90 1.99
N VAL A 146 -1.80 1.96 1.83
CA VAL A 146 -2.51 2.58 2.97
C VAL A 146 -3.47 1.60 3.64
N GLU A 147 -4.25 0.84 2.87
CA GLU A 147 -5.17 -0.14 3.43
C GLU A 147 -4.47 -1.39 4.00
N ALA A 148 -3.29 -1.75 3.47
CA ALA A 148 -2.49 -2.84 4.00
C ALA A 148 -1.73 -2.47 5.29
N PHE A 149 -1.59 -1.17 5.62
CA PHE A 149 -0.81 -0.70 6.77
C PHE A 149 -1.24 -1.35 8.10
N PRO A 150 -2.53 -1.30 8.52
CA PRO A 150 -2.94 -1.86 9.82
C PRO A 150 -2.61 -3.36 9.92
N GLY A 151 -3.06 -4.16 8.96
CA GLY A 151 -2.82 -5.61 8.95
C GLY A 151 -1.34 -5.99 8.89
N THR A 152 -0.48 -5.13 8.32
CA THR A 152 0.97 -5.34 8.31
C THR A 152 1.56 -5.19 9.71
N PHE A 153 1.18 -4.13 10.44
CA PHE A 153 1.65 -3.92 11.81
C PHE A 153 1.00 -4.89 12.80
N ASP A 154 -0.25 -5.31 12.60
CA ASP A 154 -0.88 -6.37 13.39
C ASP A 154 -0.15 -7.70 13.25
N THR A 155 0.32 -8.02 12.04
CA THR A 155 1.14 -9.22 11.79
C THR A 155 2.49 -9.13 12.49
N LEU A 156 3.13 -7.96 12.49
CA LEU A 156 4.40 -7.74 13.20
C LEU A 156 4.23 -7.94 14.72
N ARG A 157 3.20 -7.35 15.33
CA ARG A 157 2.89 -7.54 16.77
C ARG A 157 2.60 -9.01 17.11
N SER A 158 1.85 -9.68 16.24
CA SER A 158 1.47 -11.08 16.45
C SER A 158 2.65 -12.04 16.34
N ASP A 159 3.66 -11.76 15.51
CA ASP A 159 4.86 -12.61 15.40
C ASP A 159 5.86 -12.38 16.55
N GLU A 160 5.88 -11.18 17.13
CA GLU A 160 6.68 -10.89 18.33
C GLU A 160 6.26 -11.75 19.52
N GLN A 161 4.98 -12.12 19.63
CA GLN A 161 4.49 -13.07 20.65
C GLN A 161 5.01 -14.51 20.44
N PHE A 162 5.65 -14.81 19.30
CA PHE A 162 6.04 -16.17 18.90
C PHE A 162 7.53 -16.36 18.64
N VAL A 163 8.46 -15.56 19.18
CA VAL A 163 9.93 -15.82 19.04
C VAL A 163 10.31 -16.18 17.58
N GLY A 164 9.63 -15.55 16.63
CA GLY A 164 9.59 -15.92 15.21
C GLY A 164 10.55 -15.09 14.37
N SER A 165 10.76 -15.51 13.12
CA SER A 165 11.71 -14.89 12.18
C SER A 165 11.49 -13.38 11.96
N LEU A 166 10.28 -12.84 12.19
CA LEU A 166 9.97 -11.42 11.98
C LEU A 166 10.37 -10.54 13.17
N SER A 167 10.67 -11.08 14.36
CA SER A 167 11.25 -10.34 15.50
C SER A 167 12.61 -9.67 15.16
N ARG A 168 13.22 -10.04 14.03
CA ARG A 168 14.45 -9.43 13.50
C ARG A 168 14.19 -8.40 12.40
N ILE A 169 12.95 -8.18 12.00
CA ILE A 169 12.60 -7.16 11.02
C ILE A 169 12.83 -5.79 11.66
N ASN A 170 13.50 -4.91 10.92
CA ASN A 170 13.59 -3.51 11.30
C ASN A 170 12.24 -2.82 11.02
N VAL A 171 11.39 -2.75 12.04
CA VAL A 171 10.04 -2.14 11.95
C VAL A 171 10.12 -0.66 11.54
N ALA A 172 11.16 0.07 11.96
CA ALA A 172 11.37 1.45 11.52
C ALA A 172 11.62 1.54 10.00
N ALA A 173 12.32 0.55 9.40
CA ALA A 173 12.50 0.49 7.96
C ALA A 173 11.20 0.16 7.23
N VAL A 174 10.32 -0.68 7.82
CA VAL A 174 8.98 -0.95 7.29
C VAL A 174 8.13 0.33 7.30
N GLY A 175 8.09 1.05 8.43
CA GLY A 175 7.38 2.32 8.55
C GLY A 175 7.88 3.38 7.55
N SER A 176 9.20 3.52 7.42
CA SER A 176 9.81 4.43 6.42
C SER A 176 9.43 4.04 4.99
N CYS A 177 9.37 2.74 4.69
CA CYS A 177 8.94 2.23 3.40
C CYS A 177 7.49 2.62 3.10
N PHE A 178 6.56 2.46 4.05
CA PHE A 178 5.17 2.91 3.87
C PHE A 178 5.10 4.41 3.56
N VAL A 179 5.79 5.26 4.32
CA VAL A 179 5.79 6.72 4.08
C VAL A 179 6.33 7.04 2.69
N HIS A 180 7.46 6.45 2.29
CA HIS A 180 8.07 6.73 1.00
C HIS A 180 7.22 6.20 -0.17
N ALA A 181 6.77 4.95 -0.10
CA ALA A 181 6.00 4.29 -1.15
C ALA A 181 4.59 4.87 -1.33
N THR A 182 4.06 5.59 -0.33
CA THR A 182 2.79 6.31 -0.44
C THR A 182 2.95 7.79 -0.80
N SER A 183 4.18 8.24 -1.08
CA SER A 183 4.44 9.62 -1.46
C SER A 183 3.90 9.95 -2.84
N SER A 184 3.11 11.01 -2.94
CA SER A 184 2.62 11.58 -4.21
C SER A 184 3.75 12.05 -5.14
N GLN A 185 4.97 12.22 -4.61
CA GLN A 185 6.14 12.58 -5.40
C GLN A 185 6.54 11.49 -6.41
N LEU A 186 6.18 10.24 -6.13
CA LEU A 186 6.39 9.10 -7.03
C LEU A 186 5.39 9.10 -8.20
N LEU A 187 4.21 9.70 -8.02
CA LEU A 187 3.16 9.70 -9.04
C LEU A 187 3.46 10.68 -10.18
N LYS A 188 2.94 10.34 -11.36
CA LYS A 188 3.08 11.14 -12.60
C LYS A 188 1.71 11.37 -13.25
N GLY A 189 1.64 12.37 -14.13
CA GLY A 189 0.47 12.61 -14.98
C GLY A 189 -0.85 12.76 -14.21
N ALA A 190 -1.88 12.05 -14.65
CA ALA A 190 -3.23 12.13 -14.09
C ALA A 190 -3.30 11.65 -12.63
N ASP A 191 -2.52 10.64 -12.25
CA ASP A 191 -2.52 10.12 -10.87
C ASP A 191 -1.99 11.14 -9.86
N LYS A 192 -1.00 11.94 -10.25
CA LYS A 192 -0.51 13.04 -9.39
C LYS A 192 -1.59 14.10 -9.14
N GLN A 193 -2.47 14.35 -10.12
CA GLN A 193 -3.56 15.33 -9.98
C GLN A 193 -4.68 14.86 -9.06
N LYS A 194 -4.79 13.55 -8.81
CA LYS A 194 -5.73 12.99 -7.83
C LYS A 194 -5.32 13.28 -6.37
N GLY A 195 -4.15 13.88 -6.15
CA GLY A 195 -3.67 14.30 -4.83
C GLY A 195 -3.03 13.19 -4.01
N SER A 196 -2.38 13.58 -2.91
CA SER A 196 -1.68 12.66 -2.01
C SER A 196 -2.61 11.66 -1.32
N VAL A 197 -2.09 10.47 -1.03
CA VAL A 197 -2.75 9.46 -0.19
C VAL A 197 -2.30 9.53 1.28
N HIS A 198 -1.26 10.32 1.58
CA HIS A 198 -0.74 10.47 2.95
C HIS A 198 -1.76 10.94 3.98
N PRO A 199 -2.77 11.77 3.67
CA PRO A 199 -3.82 12.08 4.64
C PRO A 199 -4.52 10.82 5.18
N PHE A 200 -4.81 9.84 4.31
CA PHE A 200 -5.43 8.58 4.69
C PHE A 200 -4.47 7.71 5.51
N LEU A 201 -3.18 7.69 5.16
CA LEU A 201 -2.15 7.02 5.97
C LEU A 201 -2.07 7.64 7.37
N CYS A 202 -2.09 8.96 7.48
CA CYS A 202 -2.07 9.66 8.77
C CYS A 202 -3.27 9.27 9.64
N GLN A 203 -4.47 9.19 9.06
CA GLN A 203 -5.66 8.73 9.78
C GLN A 203 -5.47 7.32 10.36
N LYS A 204 -4.92 6.38 9.59
CA LYS A 204 -4.65 5.02 10.08
C LYS A 204 -3.58 4.99 11.17
N ILE A 205 -2.54 5.82 11.07
CA ILE A 205 -1.48 5.93 12.08
C ILE A 205 -2.04 6.53 13.38
N LEU A 206 -2.81 7.62 13.29
CA LEU A 206 -3.43 8.26 14.45
C LEU A 206 -4.46 7.33 15.12
N ALA A 207 -5.22 6.57 14.33
CA ALA A 207 -6.11 5.55 14.86
C ALA A 207 -5.34 4.46 15.63
N ALA A 208 -4.20 3.99 15.12
CA ALA A 208 -3.37 3.02 15.82
C ALA A 208 -2.81 3.57 17.14
N LEU A 209 -2.35 4.82 17.17
CA LEU A 209 -1.88 5.50 18.39
C LEU A 209 -3.02 5.73 19.40
N SER A 210 -4.24 5.95 18.92
CA SER A 210 -5.41 6.16 19.78
C SER A 210 -5.95 4.84 20.36
N ASP A 211 -5.85 3.74 19.63
CA ASP A 211 -6.37 2.43 20.04
C ASP A 211 -5.52 1.82 21.16
N ASP A 212 -4.19 1.94 21.05
CA ASP A 212 -3.24 1.52 22.08
C ASP A 212 -2.13 2.55 22.28
N PRO A 213 -2.28 3.49 23.25
CA PRO A 213 -1.27 4.50 23.52
C PRO A 213 0.08 3.94 23.98
N GLU A 214 0.10 2.74 24.56
CA GLU A 214 1.29 2.07 25.09
C GLU A 214 1.90 1.09 24.08
N ASP A 215 1.46 1.12 22.82
CA ASP A 215 1.98 0.28 21.74
C ASP A 215 3.50 0.45 21.57
N ASP A 216 4.24 -0.66 21.55
CA ASP A 216 5.69 -0.70 21.32
C ASP A 216 6.11 -0.02 20.00
N TYR A 217 5.19 0.10 19.04
CA TYR A 217 5.41 0.77 17.75
C TYR A 217 5.03 2.25 17.74
N ALA A 218 4.56 2.83 18.84
CA ALA A 218 4.27 4.26 18.96
C ALA A 218 5.44 5.18 18.53
N PRO A 219 6.73 4.88 18.84
CA PRO A 219 7.86 5.64 18.32
C PRO A 219 7.94 5.64 16.79
N VAL A 220 7.65 4.50 16.16
CA VAL A 220 7.67 4.34 14.70
C VAL A 220 6.56 5.15 14.06
N TYR A 221 5.35 5.09 14.62
CA TYR A 221 4.20 5.89 14.18
C TYR A 221 4.46 7.39 14.27
N CYS A 222 5.00 7.86 15.40
CA CYS A 222 5.39 9.25 15.58
C CYS A 222 6.44 9.70 14.55
N LYS A 223 7.41 8.82 14.26
CA LYS A 223 8.45 9.07 13.25
C LYS A 223 7.86 9.14 11.84
N MET A 224 6.94 8.25 11.49
CA MET A 224 6.24 8.26 10.21
C MET A 224 5.49 9.58 9.98
N LEU A 225 4.71 10.05 10.96
CA LEU A 225 4.01 11.33 10.88
C LEU A 225 4.98 12.52 10.73
N SER A 226 6.12 12.47 11.41
CA SER A 226 7.16 13.50 11.28
C SER A 226 7.75 13.58 9.88
N ASP A 227 7.92 12.44 9.20
CA ASP A 227 8.54 12.33 7.88
C ASP A 227 7.59 12.63 6.71
N ILE A 228 6.28 12.68 6.96
CA ILE A 228 5.26 13.03 5.96
C ILE A 228 5.37 14.50 5.57
N ASP A 229 5.33 14.76 4.26
CA ASP A 229 5.25 16.10 3.68
C ASP A 229 3.81 16.45 3.31
N ALA A 230 3.35 17.61 3.78
CA ALA A 230 2.00 18.14 3.54
C ALA A 230 1.96 19.27 2.49
N ASN A 231 3.11 19.59 1.87
CA ASN A 231 3.24 20.74 0.96
C ASN A 231 2.37 20.66 -0.30
N ASP A 232 1.94 19.48 -0.72
CA ASP A 232 1.10 19.26 -1.89
C ASP A 232 -0.37 19.00 -1.53
N TRP A 233 -0.73 19.01 -0.25
CA TRP A 233 -2.10 18.75 0.19
C TRP A 233 -3.00 19.97 -0.04
N THR A 234 -4.21 19.78 -0.53
CA THR A 234 -5.09 20.87 -0.95
C THR A 234 -6.44 20.89 -0.24
N ASP A 235 -6.85 19.78 0.37
CA ASP A 235 -8.14 19.67 1.08
C ASP A 235 -8.02 20.22 2.51
N ILE A 236 -8.48 21.45 2.70
CA ILE A 236 -8.47 22.14 4.01
C ILE A 236 -9.32 21.39 5.04
N THR A 237 -10.44 20.78 4.62
CA THR A 237 -11.35 20.08 5.54
C THR A 237 -10.66 18.82 6.09
N GLN A 238 -10.01 18.07 5.20
CA GLN A 238 -9.25 16.88 5.59
C GLN A 238 -8.05 17.23 6.48
N ILE A 239 -7.33 18.32 6.18
CA ILE A 239 -6.21 18.78 7.02
C ILE A 239 -6.70 19.19 8.41
N ASN A 240 -7.84 19.89 8.52
CA ASN A 240 -8.42 20.28 9.80
C ASN A 240 -8.84 19.06 10.63
N ALA A 241 -9.48 18.07 10.01
CA ALA A 241 -9.84 16.82 10.69
C ALA A 241 -8.60 16.13 11.27
N LEU A 242 -7.52 16.02 10.48
CA LEU A 242 -6.25 15.46 10.96
C LEU A 242 -5.60 16.25 12.10
N ILE A 243 -5.75 17.58 12.12
CA ILE A 243 -5.27 18.41 13.24
C ILE A 243 -6.04 18.05 14.51
N THR A 244 -7.37 17.96 14.43
CA THR A 244 -8.22 17.56 15.55
C THR A 244 -7.85 16.15 16.03
N ASP A 245 -7.76 15.18 15.13
CA ASP A 245 -7.36 13.80 15.47
C ASP A 245 -5.97 13.76 16.14
N THR A 246 -5.04 14.61 15.67
CA THR A 246 -3.69 14.69 16.27
C THR A 246 -3.74 15.30 17.67
N ASP A 247 -4.51 16.36 17.87
CA ASP A 247 -4.67 17.01 19.18
C ASP A 247 -5.36 16.06 20.18
N ASP A 248 -6.38 15.31 19.74
CA ASP A 248 -7.06 14.29 20.54
C ASP A 248 -6.10 13.18 20.99
N VAL A 249 -5.23 12.69 20.10
CA VAL A 249 -4.19 11.70 20.44
C VAL A 249 -3.16 12.27 21.42
N ILE A 250 -2.79 13.55 21.29
CA ILE A 250 -1.88 14.21 22.25
C ILE A 250 -2.50 14.20 23.66
N ASP A 251 -3.80 14.46 23.77
CA ASP A 251 -4.51 14.50 25.05
C ASP A 251 -4.63 13.13 25.73
N LEU A 252 -4.45 12.03 24.99
CA LEU A 252 -4.37 10.67 25.55
C LEU A 252 -3.05 10.42 26.29
N TYR A 253 -1.97 11.09 25.90
CA TYR A 253 -0.66 10.89 26.49
C TYR A 253 -0.49 11.73 27.77
N SER A 254 -0.23 11.04 28.89
CA SER A 254 0.21 11.71 30.13
C SER A 254 1.59 12.34 29.92
N ASP A 255 1.89 13.51 30.49
CA ASP A 255 3.21 14.18 30.38
C ASP A 255 4.29 13.49 31.24
N THR A 256 4.69 12.29 30.82
CA THR A 256 5.77 11.50 31.41
C THR A 256 7.06 11.67 30.60
N GLU A 257 8.21 11.27 31.17
CA GLU A 257 9.49 11.40 30.47
C GLU A 257 9.55 10.60 29.15
N GLU A 258 8.85 9.46 29.12
CA GLU A 258 8.79 8.54 27.98
C GLU A 258 7.93 9.09 26.84
N THR A 259 6.75 9.63 27.16
CA THR A 259 5.76 10.11 26.17
C THR A 259 6.00 11.55 25.71
N ARG A 260 6.82 12.34 26.43
CA ARG A 260 7.24 13.70 26.01
C ARG A 260 7.86 13.73 24.62
N GLY A 261 8.51 12.64 24.20
CA GLY A 261 9.00 12.49 22.83
C GLY A 261 7.85 12.49 21.81
N TYR A 262 6.82 11.69 22.09
CA TYR A 262 5.64 11.53 21.25
C TYR A 262 4.82 12.82 21.19
N ILE A 263 4.51 13.42 22.33
CA ILE A 263 3.77 14.70 22.43
C ILE A 263 4.46 15.79 21.61
N ARG A 264 5.79 15.90 21.70
CA ARG A 264 6.56 16.88 20.89
C ARG A 264 6.51 16.58 19.40
N SER A 265 6.62 15.31 19.01
CA SER A 265 6.54 14.88 17.61
C SER A 265 5.16 15.19 17.02
N LEU A 266 4.09 14.79 17.70
CA LEU A 266 2.71 15.03 17.31
C LEU A 266 2.38 16.54 17.28
N GLY A 267 2.82 17.30 18.27
CA GLY A 267 2.66 18.76 18.27
C GLY A 267 3.38 19.45 17.11
N SER A 268 4.57 18.96 16.74
CA SER A 268 5.30 19.43 15.54
C SER A 268 4.53 19.11 14.26
N PHE A 269 3.97 17.90 14.15
CA PHE A 269 3.13 17.50 13.03
C PHE A 269 1.86 18.36 12.92
N SER A 270 1.12 18.53 14.01
CA SER A 270 -0.06 19.41 14.09
C SER A 270 0.28 20.86 13.68
N LYS A 271 1.41 21.40 14.14
CA LYS A 271 1.92 22.72 13.71
C LYS A 271 2.24 22.78 12.21
N LYS A 272 2.83 21.72 11.64
CA LYS A 272 3.12 21.61 10.20
C LYS A 272 1.81 21.69 9.38
N LEU A 273 0.77 20.97 9.81
CA LEU A 273 -0.54 21.00 9.16
C LEU A 273 -1.21 22.39 9.26
N ARG A 274 -1.22 23.02 10.44
CA ARG A 274 -1.76 24.38 10.62
C ARG A 274 -1.06 25.40 9.72
N LYS A 275 0.26 25.30 9.57
CA LYS A 275 1.03 26.15 8.64
C LYS A 275 0.60 25.94 7.19
N ARG A 276 0.31 24.69 6.80
CA ARG A 276 -0.20 24.38 5.45
C ARG A 276 -1.57 25.01 5.21
N ILE A 277 -2.49 24.94 6.17
CA ILE A 277 -3.81 25.59 6.08
C ILE A 277 -3.66 27.09 5.88
N ALA A 278 -2.87 27.76 6.74
CA ALA A 278 -2.65 29.20 6.62
C ALA A 278 -2.10 29.59 5.23
N SER A 279 -1.21 28.76 4.66
CA SER A 279 -0.70 28.96 3.29
C SER A 279 -1.79 28.80 2.23
N LEU A 280 -2.70 27.84 2.38
CA LEU A 280 -3.80 27.62 1.43
C LEU A 280 -4.84 28.75 1.50
N GLU A 281 -5.21 29.17 2.71
CA GLU A 281 -6.15 30.27 2.93
C GLU A 281 -5.61 31.60 2.38
N ALA A 282 -4.31 31.86 2.58
CA ALA A 282 -3.65 33.02 1.97
C ALA A 282 -3.76 32.98 0.44
N LEU A 283 -3.48 31.84 -0.20
CA LEU A 283 -3.61 31.69 -1.66
C LEU A 283 -5.05 31.90 -2.15
N ILE A 284 -6.05 31.43 -1.40
CA ILE A 284 -7.47 31.62 -1.73
C ILE A 284 -7.85 33.10 -1.61
N SER A 285 -7.40 33.78 -0.56
CA SER A 285 -7.64 35.21 -0.35
C SER A 285 -7.05 36.06 -1.49
N THR A 286 -5.79 35.81 -1.86
CA THR A 286 -5.13 36.53 -2.97
C THR A 286 -5.83 36.32 -4.31
N ARG A 287 -6.33 35.10 -4.58
CA ARG A 287 -7.11 34.82 -5.80
C ARG A 287 -8.44 35.58 -5.84
N LYS A 288 -9.16 35.66 -4.72
CA LYS A 288 -10.41 36.43 -4.63
C LYS A 288 -10.20 37.91 -4.90
N VAL A 289 -9.14 38.50 -4.35
CA VAL A 289 -8.78 39.91 -4.59
C VAL A 289 -8.46 40.15 -6.08
N SER A 290 -7.65 39.29 -6.71
CA SER A 290 -7.32 39.44 -8.14
C SER A 290 -8.52 39.29 -9.07
N ALA A 291 -9.52 38.47 -8.72
CA ALA A 291 -10.75 38.32 -9.49
C ALA A 291 -11.68 39.54 -9.38
N TRP A 292 -11.68 40.22 -8.23
CA TRP A 292 -12.42 41.48 -8.03
C TRP A 292 -11.78 42.65 -8.80
N ASP A 293 -10.46 42.74 -8.83
CA ASP A 293 -9.76 43.79 -9.59
C ASP A 293 -10.00 43.70 -11.11
N ILE A 294 -10.15 42.48 -11.64
CA ILE A 294 -10.49 42.26 -13.06
C ILE A 294 -11.94 42.65 -13.36
N CYS A 295 -12.89 42.42 -12.44
CA CYS A 295 -14.29 42.82 -12.61
C CYS A 295 -14.55 44.32 -12.35
N ALA A 296 -13.65 45.00 -11.64
CA ALA A 296 -13.78 46.42 -11.31
C ALA A 296 -13.17 47.37 -12.37
N SER A 297 -12.64 46.83 -13.48
CA SER A 297 -12.18 47.67 -14.60
C SER A 297 -13.39 48.27 -15.34
N PRO A 298 -13.60 49.59 -15.33
CA PRO A 298 -14.72 50.19 -16.04
C PRO A 298 -14.47 50.08 -17.54
N VAL A 299 -15.45 49.54 -18.27
CA VAL A 299 -15.54 49.66 -19.73
C VAL A 299 -15.57 51.16 -20.03
N SER A 300 -14.43 51.72 -20.43
CA SER A 300 -14.37 53.07 -20.99
C SER A 300 -15.13 53.07 -22.30
N SER A 301 -16.34 53.59 -22.24
CA SER A 301 -17.17 53.97 -23.36
C SER A 301 -16.38 54.92 -24.27
N ASN A 302 -15.93 54.43 -25.42
CA ASN A 302 -15.54 55.28 -26.53
C ASN A 302 -16.80 55.91 -27.12
N PHE A 303 -17.08 57.13 -26.69
CA PHE A 303 -17.97 58.07 -27.37
C PHE A 303 -17.12 59.03 -28.21
N SER A 304 -17.60 59.30 -29.44
CA SER A 304 -17.23 60.39 -30.40
C SER A 304 -15.80 60.36 -30.98
N HIS A 305 -15.55 60.56 -32.28
CA HIS A 305 -16.30 61.17 -33.40
C HIS A 305 -15.89 60.50 -34.73
#